data_AF-A0A848D0G1-F1
#
_entry.id   AF-A0A848D0G1-F1
#
_cell.length_a   1.000
_cell.length_b   1.000
_cell.length_c   1.000
_cell.angle_alpha   90.00
_cell.angle_beta   90.00
_cell.angle_gamma   90.00
#
_symmetry.space_group_name_H-M   'P 1'
#
loop_
_entity.id
_entity.type
_entity.pdbx_description
1 polymer ?
#
loop_
_entity_poly.entity_id
_entity_poly.type
_entity_poly.pdbx_seq_one_letter_code
_entity_poly.pdbx_strand_id
1 'polypeptide(L)'
;MTEKYDLIVSHERLYGEQKQSVKWQPYLSLMAKRPMAIKYTSFYEQLPKEWQIYLEQCTVHEKQQVLQLLSVLLKERDFHTPTEALRLASERGQQ
;
A
#
# COMPACT_ATOMS: atom_id res chain seq x y z
N MET A 1 11.19 -8.22 49.26
CA MET A 1 10.13 -7.44 48.58
C MET A 1 10.01 -8.01 47.18
N THR A 2 8.93 -8.73 46.88
CA THR A 2 8.70 -9.34 45.57
C THR A 2 7.92 -8.35 44.71
N GLU A 3 8.65 -7.61 43.90
CA GLU A 3 8.10 -6.67 42.91
C GLU A 3 7.37 -7.48 41.82
N LYS A 4 6.04 -7.40 41.83
CA LYS A 4 5.19 -8.00 40.79
C LYS A 4 5.18 -7.05 39.59
N TYR A 5 5.92 -7.42 38.56
CA TYR A 5 5.90 -6.75 37.27
C TYR A 5 4.62 -7.16 36.52
N ASP A 6 3.57 -6.35 36.59
CA ASP A 6 2.40 -6.48 35.72
C ASP A 6 2.79 -6.02 34.30
N LEU A 7 2.73 -6.93 33.35
CA LEU A 7 3.11 -6.70 31.97
C LEU A 7 2.00 -5.88 31.28
N ILE A 8 2.19 -4.55 31.19
CA ILE A 8 1.08 -3.63 30.87
C ILE A 8 0.56 -3.81 29.43
N VAL A 9 1.40 -4.09 28.43
CA VAL A 9 0.97 -4.48 27.07
C VAL A 9 2.10 -5.24 26.36
N SER A 10 1.77 -6.37 25.74
CA SER A 10 2.62 -7.04 24.75
C SER A 10 2.23 -6.60 23.35
N HIS A 11 3.16 -6.02 22.61
CA HIS A 11 3.04 -5.90 21.15
C HIS A 11 3.82 -7.05 20.51
N GLU A 12 3.21 -7.78 19.57
CA GLU A 12 3.93 -8.75 18.75
C GLU A 12 5.05 -8.03 17.98
N ARG A 13 6.30 -8.36 18.31
CA ARG A 13 7.47 -7.84 17.59
C ARG A 13 7.60 -8.61 16.28
N LEU A 14 7.34 -7.92 15.17
CA LEU A 14 7.46 -8.44 13.81
C LEU A 14 8.94 -8.44 13.36
N TYR A 15 9.74 -9.39 13.84
CA TYR A 15 11.08 -9.67 13.29
C TYR A 15 11.04 -10.97 12.48
N GLY A 16 11.36 -10.88 11.19
CA GLY A 16 11.50 -12.01 10.27
C GLY A 16 10.94 -11.71 8.87
N GLU A 17 11.39 -12.48 7.87
CA GLU A 17 10.93 -12.50 6.46
C GLU A 17 9.45 -12.92 6.27
N GLN A 18 8.64 -12.76 7.32
CA GLN A 18 7.20 -12.95 7.25
C GLN A 18 6.63 -11.71 6.55
N LYS A 19 6.35 -11.88 5.25
CA LYS A 19 5.51 -10.99 4.43
C LYS A 19 4.36 -10.48 5.27
N GLN A 20 4.52 -9.28 5.81
CA GLN A 20 3.52 -8.63 6.62
C GLN A 20 2.27 -8.48 5.74
N SER A 21 1.13 -9.00 6.20
CA SER A 21 -0.17 -8.52 5.73
C SER A 21 -0.32 -7.09 6.27
N VAL A 22 0.44 -6.16 5.67
CA VAL A 22 0.34 -4.73 5.96
C VAL A 22 -1.11 -4.37 5.68
N LYS A 23 -1.79 -3.74 6.65
CA LYS A 23 -3.10 -3.15 6.37
C LYS A 23 -2.86 -1.91 5.51
N TRP A 24 -2.89 -2.10 4.19
CA TRP A 24 -2.53 -1.09 3.20
C TRP A 24 -3.50 0.09 3.12
N GLN A 25 -4.76 -0.15 3.47
CA GLN A 25 -5.86 0.81 3.37
C GLN A 25 -5.61 2.18 4.04
N PRO A 26 -5.24 2.28 5.34
CA PRO A 26 -4.96 3.55 6.00
C PRO A 26 -3.76 4.29 5.39
N TYR A 27 -2.74 3.56 4.93
CA TYR A 27 -1.57 4.15 4.30
C TYR A 27 -1.92 4.75 2.93
N LEU A 28 -2.69 4.04 2.11
CA LEU A 28 -3.15 4.56 0.81
C LEU A 28 -4.00 5.82 0.97
N SER A 29 -4.89 5.85 1.96
CA SER A 29 -5.69 7.03 2.26
C SER A 29 -4.83 8.23 2.67
N LEU A 30 -3.77 7.98 3.45
CA LEU A 30 -2.82 9.01 3.87
C LEU A 30 -1.97 9.50 2.68
N MET A 31 -1.45 8.58 1.87
CA MET A 31 -0.61 8.90 0.71
C MET A 31 -1.38 9.61 -0.39
N ALA A 32 -2.68 9.31 -0.56
CA ALA A 32 -3.56 10.06 -1.44
C ALA A 32 -3.61 11.56 -1.11
N LYS A 33 -3.41 11.96 0.16
CA LYS A 33 -3.36 13.38 0.55
C LYS A 33 -2.03 14.04 0.17
N ARG A 34 -0.96 13.25 -0.01
CA ARG A 34 0.40 13.72 -0.35
C ARG A 34 1.02 12.83 -1.43
N PRO A 35 0.47 12.82 -2.65
CA PRO A 35 0.88 11.93 -3.74
C PRO A 35 2.34 12.10 -4.16
N MET A 36 2.94 13.27 -3.95
CA MET A 36 4.36 13.53 -4.27
C MET A 36 5.34 12.85 -3.31
N ALA A 37 4.94 12.63 -2.06
CA ALA A 37 5.82 12.03 -1.06
C ALA A 37 5.96 10.52 -1.22
N ILE A 38 5.04 9.89 -1.96
CA ILE A 38 4.91 8.43 -2.00
C ILE A 38 6.19 7.73 -2.49
N LYS A 39 6.87 8.30 -3.48
CA LYS A 39 8.10 7.74 -4.07
C LYS A 39 9.24 7.56 -3.08
N TYR A 40 9.21 8.30 -1.96
CA TYR A 40 10.24 8.28 -0.92
C TYR A 40 9.84 7.44 0.29
N THR A 41 8.72 6.73 0.20
CA THR A 41 8.21 5.90 1.30
C THR A 41 8.58 4.45 1.05
N SER A 42 8.99 3.74 2.10
CA SER A 42 9.17 2.29 2.06
C SER A 42 7.88 1.54 1.68
N PHE A 43 6.74 2.20 1.74
CA PHE A 43 5.46 1.71 1.22
C PHE A 43 5.47 1.56 -0.31
N TYR A 44 6.08 2.52 -1.03
CA TYR A 44 6.12 2.48 -2.49
C TYR A 44 7.01 1.35 -3.00
N GLU A 45 8.10 1.06 -2.31
CA GLU A 45 8.98 -0.06 -2.61
C GLU A 45 8.31 -1.43 -2.42
N GLN A 46 7.31 -1.52 -1.53
CA GLN A 46 6.56 -2.74 -1.28
C GLN A 46 5.37 -2.92 -2.25
N LEU A 47 5.02 -1.92 -3.06
CA LEU A 47 3.97 -2.07 -4.09
C LEU A 47 4.43 -3.06 -5.18
N PRO A 48 3.50 -3.81 -5.80
CA PRO A 48 3.82 -4.59 -7.00
C PRO A 48 4.43 -3.70 -8.08
N LYS A 49 5.37 -4.25 -8.85
CA LYS A 49 6.17 -3.49 -9.82
C LYS A 49 5.30 -2.80 -10.88
N GLU A 50 4.20 -3.42 -11.27
CA GLU A 50 3.22 -2.85 -12.19
C GLU A 50 2.62 -1.53 -11.68
N TRP A 51 2.32 -1.46 -10.38
CA TRP A 51 1.82 -0.23 -9.76
C TRP A 51 2.88 0.84 -9.66
N GLN A 52 4.14 0.46 -9.39
CA GLN A 52 5.25 1.41 -9.38
C GLN A 52 5.37 2.06 -10.76
N ILE A 53 5.48 1.26 -11.83
CA ILE A 53 5.61 1.76 -13.22
C ILE A 53 4.44 2.66 -13.59
N TYR A 54 3.20 2.22 -13.32
CA TYR A 54 2.01 3.00 -13.63
C TYR A 54 1.99 4.34 -12.87
N LEU A 55 2.26 4.32 -11.56
CA LEU A 55 2.36 5.53 -10.77
C LEU A 55 3.50 6.44 -11.25
N GLU A 56 4.61 5.93 -11.79
CA GLU A 56 5.65 6.81 -12.33
C GLU A 56 5.18 7.61 -13.54
N GLN A 57 4.35 7.00 -14.40
CA GLN A 57 3.80 7.60 -15.60
C GLN A 57 2.63 8.55 -15.31
N CYS A 58 1.94 8.38 -14.18
CA CYS A 58 0.84 9.26 -13.77
C CYS A 58 1.29 10.66 -13.32
N THR A 59 0.46 11.65 -13.64
CA THR A 59 0.53 13.01 -13.07
C THR A 59 0.21 13.01 -11.57
N VAL A 60 0.49 14.12 -10.88
CA VAL A 60 0.22 14.25 -9.43
C VAL A 60 -1.27 14.06 -9.11
N HIS A 61 -2.15 14.57 -9.96
CA HIS A 61 -3.59 14.43 -9.80
C HIS A 61 -4.05 12.98 -10.02
N GLU A 62 -3.53 12.32 -11.05
CA GLU A 62 -3.83 10.90 -11.32
C GLU A 62 -3.31 10.00 -10.19
N LYS A 63 -2.10 10.25 -9.68
CA LYS A 63 -1.57 9.54 -8.50
C LYS A 63 -2.54 9.64 -7.32
N GLN A 64 -3.03 10.84 -7.02
CA GLN A 64 -4.00 11.03 -5.94
C GLN A 64 -5.27 10.21 -6.18
N GLN A 65 -5.87 10.28 -7.37
CA GLN A 65 -7.08 9.53 -7.72
C GLN A 65 -6.87 8.02 -7.60
N VAL A 66 -5.76 7.51 -8.15
CA VAL A 66 -5.41 6.09 -8.11
C VAL A 66 -5.20 5.60 -6.69
N LEU A 67 -4.53 6.38 -5.83
CA LEU A 67 -4.32 6.02 -4.43
C LEU A 67 -5.62 6.05 -3.61
N GLN A 68 -6.52 7.00 -3.89
CA GLN A 68 -7.86 7.01 -3.28
C GLN A 68 -8.66 5.79 -3.71
N LEU A 69 -8.66 5.47 -5.01
CA LEU A 69 -9.34 4.31 -5.55
C LEU A 69 -8.79 3.01 -4.93
N LEU A 70 -7.47 2.85 -4.86
CA LEU A 70 -6.82 1.71 -4.20
C LEU A 70 -7.19 1.63 -2.71
N SER A 71 -7.27 2.75 -2.00
CA SER A 71 -7.69 2.78 -0.59
C SER A 71 -9.12 2.28 -0.41
N VAL A 72 -10.01 2.52 -1.38
CA VAL A 72 -11.39 2.01 -1.35
C VAL A 72 -11.43 0.53 -1.76
N LEU A 73 -10.73 0.14 -2.84
CA LEU A 73 -10.73 -1.22 -3.36
C LEU A 73 -10.12 -2.23 -2.38
N LEU A 74 -9.07 -1.84 -1.67
CA LEU A 74 -8.37 -2.69 -0.70
C LEU A 74 -9.01 -2.69 0.69
N LYS A 75 -10.18 -2.05 0.85
CA LYS A 75 -10.95 -2.12 2.09
C LYS A 75 -11.50 -3.52 2.36
N GLU A 76 -11.76 -4.30 1.31
CA GLU A 76 -12.39 -5.63 1.40
C GLU A 76 -11.61 -6.76 0.69
N ARG A 77 -10.54 -6.44 -0.08
CA ARG A 77 -9.80 -7.41 -0.90
C ARG A 77 -8.30 -7.11 -0.97
N ASP A 78 -7.50 -8.12 -1.30
CA ASP A 78 -6.07 -7.98 -1.59
C ASP A 78 -5.80 -7.34 -2.98
N PHE A 79 -4.53 -6.96 -3.21
CA PHE A 79 -4.06 -6.35 -4.47
C PHE A 79 -4.26 -7.20 -5.73
N HIS A 80 -4.71 -8.45 -5.64
CA HIS A 80 -4.88 -9.33 -6.79
C HIS A 80 -5.83 -8.75 -7.85
N THR A 81 -7.04 -8.34 -7.45
CA THR A 81 -8.06 -7.84 -8.40
C THR A 81 -7.65 -6.51 -9.04
N PRO A 82 -7.20 -5.49 -8.28
CA PRO A 82 -6.76 -4.23 -8.87
C PRO A 82 -5.54 -4.40 -9.78
N THR A 83 -4.59 -5.25 -9.42
CA THR A 83 -3.38 -5.48 -10.22
C THR A 83 -3.69 -6.19 -11.54
N GLU A 84 -4.60 -7.16 -11.52
CA GLU A 84 -5.04 -7.83 -12.75
C GLU A 84 -5.79 -6.85 -13.66
N ALA A 85 -6.68 -6.01 -13.11
CA ALA A 85 -7.36 -4.98 -13.88
C ALA A 85 -6.36 -3.98 -14.50
N LEU A 86 -5.32 -3.61 -13.76
CA LEU A 86 -4.25 -2.74 -14.26
C LEU A 86 -3.48 -3.40 -15.41
N ARG A 87 -3.12 -4.68 -15.29
CA ARG A 87 -2.45 -5.44 -16.37
C ARG A 87 -3.31 -5.47 -17.62
N LEU A 88 -4.58 -5.87 -17.50
CA LEU A 88 -5.52 -5.92 -18.62
C LEU A 88 -5.72 -4.54 -19.28
N ALA A 89 -5.75 -3.46 -18.50
CA ALA A 89 -5.85 -2.10 -19.02
C ALA A 89 -4.56 -1.67 -19.74
N SER A 90 -3.40 -2.03 -19.19
CA SER A 90 -2.09 -1.74 -19.81
C SER A 90 -1.90 -2.50 -21.12
N GLU A 91 -2.39 -3.74 -21.22
CA GLU A 91 -2.32 -4.53 -22.45
C GLU A 91 -3.23 -3.98 -23.55
N ARG A 92 -4.41 -3.44 -23.19
CA ARG A 92 -5.37 -2.89 -24.15
C ARG A 92 -5.05 -1.46 -24.60
N GLY A 93 -4.25 -0.71 -23.84
CA GLY A 93 -3.79 0.63 -24.22
C GLY A 93 -2.69 0.66 -25.29
N GLN A 94 -2.18 -0.51 -25.72
CA GLN A 94 -1.17 -0.65 -26.77
C GLN A 94 -1.75 -1.07 -28.13
N GLN A 95 -3.07 -1.03 -28.34
CA GLN A 95 -3.72 -1.29 -29.64
C GLN A 95 -4.28 -0.03 -30.29
#